data_AF-A0A966FLI6-F1
#
_entry.id   AF-A0A966FLI6-F1
#
_cell.length_a   1.000
_cell.length_b   1.000
_cell.length_c   1.000
_cell.angle_alpha   90.00
_cell.angle_beta   90.00
_cell.angle_gamma   90.00
#
_symmetry.space_group_name_H-M   'P 1'
#
loop_
_entity.id
_entity.type
_entity.pdbx_description
1 polymer ?
#
loop_
_entity_poly.entity_id
_entity_poly.type
_entity_poly.pdbx_seq_one_letter_code
_entity_poly.pdbx_strand_id
1 'polypeptide(L)'
;SLLPNDYQFVVRAKNENISKSGTFKILDYNVEQQFLNAHVTKLQQLATHSSGISYFISNTDSLVNDILNDNRYQSIQKTHKNIIPLIDWKYLLFLIATSLSLEWFIRKYNGLI
;
A
#
# COMPACT_ATOMS: atom_id res chain seq x y z
N SER A 1 -5.37 22.78 -31.92
CA SER A 1 -6.08 21.55 -32.33
C SER A 1 -5.70 21.23 -33.76
N LEU A 2 -5.36 19.98 -34.07
CA LEU A 2 -5.06 19.53 -35.43
C LEU A 2 -6.38 19.27 -36.17
N LEU A 3 -6.41 19.53 -37.48
CA LEU A 3 -7.59 19.28 -38.33
C LEU A 3 -7.74 17.77 -38.59
N PRO A 4 -8.93 17.28 -38.94
CA PRO A 4 -9.10 15.90 -39.37
C PRO A 4 -8.27 15.61 -40.64
N ASN A 5 -7.22 14.80 -40.52
CA ASN A 5 -6.37 14.38 -41.63
C ASN A 5 -5.50 13.18 -41.23
N ASP A 6 -4.80 12.60 -42.20
CA ASP A 6 -3.78 11.58 -41.99
C ASP A 6 -2.46 12.24 -41.58
N TYR A 7 -1.98 11.94 -40.38
CA TYR A 7 -0.73 12.48 -39.84
C TYR A 7 0.33 11.40 -39.72
N GLN A 8 1.56 11.77 -40.06
CA GLN A 8 2.73 10.93 -39.85
C GLN A 8 3.61 11.58 -38.78
N PHE A 9 4.08 10.79 -37.84
CA PHE A 9 5.03 11.25 -36.83
C PHE A 9 6.27 10.37 -36.83
N VAL A 10 7.40 10.99 -36.49
CA VAL A 10 8.69 10.32 -36.33
C VAL A 10 9.25 10.73 -34.97
N VAL A 11 9.31 9.77 -34.05
CA VAL A 11 9.99 9.95 -32.75
C VAL A 11 11.44 9.56 -32.93
N ARG A 12 12.36 10.45 -32.54
CA ARG A 12 13.81 10.19 -32.54
C ARG A 12 14.33 10.25 -31.12
N ALA A 13 15.11 9.27 -30.70
CA ALA A 13 15.84 9.33 -29.44
C ALA A 13 16.97 10.38 -29.56
N LYS A 14 17.12 11.24 -28.55
CA LYS A 14 18.02 12.40 -28.60
C LYS A 14 19.51 12.03 -28.72
N ASN A 15 19.88 10.83 -28.28
CA ASN A 15 21.25 10.32 -28.20
C ASN A 15 21.47 8.95 -28.87
N GLU A 16 20.45 8.39 -29.54
CA GLU A 16 20.55 7.11 -30.23
C GLU A 16 20.01 7.24 -31.65
N ASN A 17 20.61 6.57 -32.64
CA ASN A 17 20.12 6.52 -34.03
C ASN A 17 18.85 5.66 -34.19
N ILE A 18 18.01 5.63 -33.14
CA ILE A 18 16.78 4.88 -33.11
C ILE A 18 15.64 5.88 -33.35
N SER A 19 14.98 5.70 -34.48
CA SER A 19 13.75 6.41 -34.81
C SER A 19 12.60 5.45 -35.00
N LYS A 20 11.44 5.79 -34.45
CA LYS A 20 10.19 5.07 -34.68
C LYS A 20 9.21 6.01 -35.36
N SER A 21 8.70 5.59 -36.51
CA SER A 21 7.68 6.30 -37.26
C SER A 21 6.35 5.56 -37.17
N GLY A 22 5.27 6.32 -37.09
CA GLY A 22 3.91 5.79 -37.11
C GLY A 22 2.99 6.75 -37.84
N THR A 23 1.84 6.25 -38.25
CA THR A 23 0.77 7.05 -38.83
C THR A 23 -0.44 6.99 -37.91
N PHE A 24 -1.13 8.12 -37.75
CA PHE A 24 -2.41 8.17 -37.07
C PHE A 24 -3.37 9.04 -37.88
N LYS A 25 -4.63 8.63 -37.92
CA LYS A 25 -5.68 9.32 -38.65
C LYS A 25 -6.59 10.00 -37.64
N ILE A 26 -6.76 11.31 -37.78
CA ILE A 26 -7.76 12.06 -37.02
C ILE A 26 -9.03 12.08 -37.87
N LEU A 27 -10.07 11.39 -37.39
CA LEU A 27 -11.39 11.40 -38.02
C LEU A 27 -12.18 12.61 -37.50
N ASP A 28 -12.95 13.25 -38.38
CA ASP A 28 -13.85 14.37 -38.02
C ASP A 28 -14.95 13.91 -37.04
N TYR A 29 -15.30 12.63 -37.14
CA TYR A 29 -16.19 11.93 -36.21
C TYR A 29 -15.36 11.23 -35.13
N ASN A 30 -15.28 11.85 -33.96
CA ASN A 30 -14.53 11.31 -32.84
C ASN A 30 -15.28 10.16 -32.18
N VAL A 31 -14.95 8.91 -32.55
CA VAL A 31 -15.52 7.69 -31.95
C VAL A 31 -15.35 7.63 -30.43
N GLU A 32 -14.37 8.35 -29.87
CA GLU A 32 -14.17 8.47 -28.42
C GLU A 32 -15.32 9.21 -27.72
N GLN A 33 -16.05 10.09 -28.44
CA GLN A 33 -17.27 10.74 -27.92
C GLN A 33 -18.50 9.83 -27.96
N GLN A 34 -18.44 8.69 -28.67
CA GLN A 34 -19.55 7.73 -28.72
C GLN A 34 -19.59 6.82 -27.48
N PHE A 35 -18.49 6.70 -26.75
CA PHE A 35 -18.38 5.93 -25.50
C PHE A 35 -18.37 6.83 -24.26
N LEU A 36 -19.25 7.83 -24.20
CA LEU A 36 -19.46 8.65 -22.99
C LEU A 36 -19.97 7.84 -21.79
N ASN A 37 -20.54 6.67 -22.05
CA ASN A 37 -21.03 5.76 -21.02
C ASN A 37 -19.95 4.72 -20.70
N ALA A 38 -19.50 4.71 -19.44
CA ALA A 38 -18.66 3.65 -18.93
C ALA A 38 -19.31 2.28 -19.19
N HIS A 39 -18.53 1.30 -19.65
CA HIS A 39 -19.03 -0.03 -20.01
C HIS A 39 -19.41 -0.82 -18.74
N VAL A 40 -20.63 -0.58 -18.24
CA VAL A 40 -21.16 -1.12 -16.97
C VAL A 40 -20.96 -2.63 -16.86
N THR A 41 -21.16 -3.38 -17.94
CA THR A 41 -20.97 -4.84 -17.98
C THR A 41 -19.52 -5.29 -17.70
N LYS A 42 -18.51 -4.56 -18.17
CA LYS A 42 -17.10 -4.87 -17.89
C LYS A 42 -16.72 -4.49 -16.46
N LEU A 43 -17.23 -3.36 -15.98
CA LEU A 43 -17.02 -2.91 -14.60
C LEU A 43 -17.68 -3.86 -13.59
N GLN A 44 -18.87 -4.36 -13.91
CA GLN A 44 -19.56 -5.38 -13.11
C GLN A 44 -18.77 -6.69 -13.07
N GLN A 45 -18.24 -7.16 -14.22
CA GLN A 45 -17.38 -8.33 -14.26
C GLN A 45 -16.13 -8.16 -13.37
N LEU A 46 -15.48 -7.00 -13.44
CA LEU A 46 -14.32 -6.69 -12.60
C LEU A 46 -14.67 -6.69 -11.10
N ALA A 47 -15.83 -6.12 -10.73
CA ALA A 47 -16.31 -6.15 -9.35
C ALA A 47 -16.53 -7.60 -8.88
N THR A 48 -17.24 -8.42 -9.65
CA THR A 48 -17.48 -9.84 -9.33
C THR A 48 -16.16 -10.63 -9.18
N HIS A 49 -15.18 -10.41 -10.05
CA HIS A 49 -13.89 -11.10 -10.00
C HIS A 49 -12.99 -10.66 -8.84
N SER A 50 -13.13 -9.41 -8.37
CA SER A 50 -12.35 -8.90 -7.23
C SER A 50 -13.04 -9.06 -5.88
N SER A 51 -14.20 -9.74 -5.84
CA SER A 51 -15.10 -9.75 -4.67
C SER A 51 -15.50 -8.35 -4.20
N GLY A 52 -15.44 -7.37 -5.11
CA GLY A 52 -15.88 -6.00 -4.90
C GLY A 52 -17.37 -5.83 -5.24
N ILE A 53 -17.99 -4.80 -4.66
CA ILE A 53 -19.39 -4.47 -4.91
C ILE A 53 -19.43 -3.33 -5.93
N SER A 54 -20.27 -3.47 -6.96
CA SER A 54 -20.48 -2.42 -7.97
C SER A 54 -21.53 -1.44 -7.47
N TYR A 55 -21.18 -0.17 -7.33
CA TYR A 55 -22.09 0.90 -6.92
C TYR A 55 -22.42 1.81 -8.11
N PHE A 56 -23.70 2.10 -8.29
CA PHE A 56 -24.15 3.14 -9.24
C PHE A 56 -24.14 4.51 -8.57
N ILE A 57 -24.09 5.57 -9.37
CA ILE A 57 -24.05 6.97 -8.89
C ILE A 57 -25.22 7.29 -7.95
N SER A 58 -26.39 6.67 -8.18
CA SER A 58 -27.60 6.77 -7.35
C SER A 58 -27.47 6.14 -5.95
N ASN A 59 -26.44 5.32 -5.71
CA ASN A 59 -26.26 4.54 -4.48
C ASN A 59 -25.01 4.96 -3.72
N THR A 60 -24.57 6.21 -3.92
CA THR A 60 -23.42 6.80 -3.25
C THR A 60 -23.58 6.84 -1.72
N ASP A 61 -24.79 7.05 -1.20
CA ASP A 61 -25.06 6.98 0.24
C ASP A 61 -24.87 5.57 0.82
N SER A 62 -25.25 4.53 0.05
CA SER A 62 -25.01 3.13 0.44
C SER A 62 -23.52 2.78 0.43
N LEU A 63 -22.77 3.29 -0.56
CA LEU A 63 -21.31 3.13 -0.63
C LEU A 63 -20.62 3.72 0.60
N VAL A 64 -21.02 4.92 1.03
CA VAL A 64 -20.43 5.57 2.22
C VAL A 64 -20.71 4.76 3.48
N ASN A 65 -21.95 4.27 3.65
CA ASN A 65 -22.32 3.43 4.80
C ASN A 65 -21.58 2.09 4.79
N ASP A 66 -21.40 1.46 3.63
CA ASP A 66 -20.67 0.20 3.51
C ASP A 66 -19.19 0.40 3.83
N ILE A 67 -18.55 1.48 3.37
CA ILE A 67 -17.15 1.80 3.70
C ILE A 67 -16.98 2.08 5.21
N LEU A 68 -17.92 2.81 5.82
CA LEU A 68 -17.85 3.17 7.24
C LEU A 68 -18.09 1.97 8.17
N ASN A 69 -18.95 1.02 7.78
CA ASN A 69 -19.25 -0.18 8.57
C ASN A 69 -18.30 -1.34 8.28
N ASP A 70 -17.52 -1.27 7.20
CA ASP A 70 -16.60 -2.34 6.82
C ASP A 70 -15.31 -2.30 7.65
N ASN A 71 -15.26 -3.23 8.59
CA ASN A 71 -14.13 -3.44 9.50
C ASN A 71 -12.81 -3.81 8.81
N ARG A 72 -12.81 -4.13 7.50
CA ARG A 72 -11.60 -4.41 6.70
C ARG A 72 -10.78 -3.15 6.40
N TYR A 73 -11.42 -1.97 6.41
CA TYR A 73 -10.74 -0.69 6.17
C TYR A 73 -10.31 0.01 7.46
N GLN A 74 -10.53 -0.60 8.63
CA GLN A 74 -9.97 -0.09 9.86
C GLN A 74 -8.45 -0.07 9.71
N SER A 75 -7.84 1.09 10.00
CA SER A 75 -6.40 1.23 10.08
C SER A 75 -5.89 0.21 11.09
N ILE A 76 -5.34 -0.90 10.58
CA ILE A 76 -4.72 -1.94 11.40
C ILE A 76 -3.52 -1.27 12.06
N GLN A 77 -3.73 -0.68 13.24
CA GLN A 77 -2.62 -0.25 14.09
C GLN A 77 -1.97 -1.55 14.54
N LYS A 78 -1.01 -2.02 13.74
CA LYS A 78 -0.08 -3.05 14.18
C LYS A 78 0.70 -2.44 15.33
N THR A 79 0.21 -2.64 16.55
CA THR A 79 0.94 -2.28 17.75
C THR A 79 2.24 -3.08 17.72
N HIS A 80 3.32 -2.41 17.33
CA HIS A 80 4.65 -2.99 17.36
C HIS A 80 5.08 -3.03 18.82
N LYS A 81 4.57 -4.02 19.55
CA LYS A 81 4.93 -4.25 20.94
C LYS A 81 6.36 -4.81 20.94
N ASN A 82 7.33 -3.90 20.93
CA ASN A 82 8.73 -4.21 21.20
C ASN A 82 8.83 -4.70 22.64
N ILE A 83 8.60 -6.00 22.86
CA ILE A 83 8.98 -6.67 24.07
C ILE A 83 10.49 -6.85 24.03
N ILE A 84 11.22 -5.79 24.38
CA ILE A 84 12.66 -5.93 24.61
C ILE A 84 12.79 -6.90 25.78
N PRO A 85 13.39 -8.09 25.58
CA PRO A 85 13.55 -9.05 26.67
C PRO A 85 14.33 -8.36 27.80
N LEU A 86 13.83 -8.39 29.03
CA LEU A 86 14.54 -7.80 30.18
C LEU A 86 15.96 -8.36 30.33
N ILE A 87 16.20 -9.56 29.82
CA ILE A 87 17.49 -10.24 29.81
C ILE A 87 18.51 -9.62 28.84
N ASP A 88 18.07 -8.89 27.80
CA ASP A 88 19.00 -8.17 26.88
C ASP A 88 19.67 -6.97 27.55
N TRP A 89 19.19 -6.57 28.73
CA TRP A 89 19.77 -5.52 29.53
C TRP A 89 21.00 -6.04 30.29
N LYS A 90 22.15 -6.11 29.60
CA LYS A 90 23.43 -6.61 30.15
C LYS A 90 23.80 -6.00 31.51
N TYR A 91 23.41 -4.74 31.75
CA TYR A 91 23.60 -4.05 33.03
C TYR A 91 22.73 -4.62 34.17
N LEU A 92 21.50 -5.02 33.89
CA LEU A 92 20.60 -5.65 34.87
C LEU A 92 21.12 -7.02 35.30
N LEU A 93 21.64 -7.81 34.35
CA LEU A 93 22.31 -9.08 34.65
C LEU A 93 23.54 -8.86 35.55
N PHE A 94 24.37 -7.86 35.23
CA PHE A 94 25.52 -7.49 36.06
C PHE A 94 25.13 -7.06 37.48
N LEU A 95 24.06 -6.27 37.62
CA LEU A 95 23.52 -5.86 38.92
C LEU A 95 23.11 -7.08 39.76
N ILE A 96 22.36 -8.02 39.18
CA ILE A 96 21.89 -9.22 39.89
C ILE A 96 23.07 -10.10 40.30
N ALA A 97 24.03 -10.33 39.40
CA ALA A 97 25.23 -11.10 39.72
C ALA A 97 26.05 -10.45 40.84
N THR A 98 26.17 -9.12 40.82
CA THR A 98 26.87 -8.36 41.86
C THR A 98 26.13 -8.43 43.18
N SER A 99 24.79 -8.29 43.18
CA SER A 99 23.96 -8.39 44.38
C SER A 99 24.06 -9.76 45.03
N LEU A 100 24.00 -10.85 44.23
CA LEU A 100 24.15 -12.21 44.72
C LEU A 100 25.56 -12.46 45.28
N SER A 101 26.59 -11.91 44.61
CA SER A 101 27.97 -11.99 45.09
C SER A 101 28.14 -11.24 46.42
N LEU A 102 27.53 -10.07 46.55
CA LEU A 102 27.52 -9.28 47.78
C LEU A 102 26.80 -10.02 48.91
N GLU A 103 25.64 -10.60 48.61
CA GLU A 103 24.87 -11.41 49.57
C GLU A 103 25.70 -12.59 50.09
N TRP A 104 26.35 -13.32 49.18
CA TRP A 104 27.27 -14.39 49.56
C TRP A 104 28.45 -13.88 50.39
N PHE A 105 29.05 -12.75 50.02
CA PHE A 105 30.18 -12.15 50.72
C PHE A 105 29.81 -11.69 52.14
N ILE A 106 28.66 -11.03 52.29
CA ILE A 106 28.11 -10.60 53.58
C ILE A 106 27.82 -11.83 54.46
N ARG A 107 27.24 -12.89 53.87
CA ARG A 107 27.00 -14.14 54.59
C ARG A 107 28.29 -14.82 55.03
N LYS A 108 29.36 -14.75 54.22
CA LYS A 108 30.68 -15.27 54.59
C LYS A 108 31.33 -14.45 55.71
N TYR A 109 31.17 -13.12 55.69
CA TYR A 109 31.71 -12.23 56.72
C TYR A 109 30.96 -12.34 58.06
N ASN A 110 29.64 -12.51 58.02
CA ASN A 110 28.80 -12.67 59.21
C ASN A 110 28.83 -14.09 59.82
N GLY A 111 29.69 -14.99 59.32
CA GLY A 111 29.94 -16.28 59.96
C GLY A 111 28.83 -17.33 59.84
N LEU A 112 27.91 -17.20 58.88
CA LEU A 112 26.84 -18.17 58.63
C LEU A 112 27.19 -19.23 57.56
N ILE A 113 28.50 -19.45 57.32
CA ILE A 113 29.11 -20.58 56.57
C ILE A 113 30.56 -20.82 56.97
#